data_AF-A0A2N2LHR1-F1
#
_entry.id   AF-A0A2N2LHR1-F1
#
_cell.length_a   1.000
_cell.length_b   1.000
_cell.length_c   1.000
_cell.angle_alpha   90.00
_cell.angle_beta   90.00
_cell.angle_gamma   90.00
#
_symmetry.space_group_name_H-M   'P 1'
#
loop_
_entity.id
_entity.type
_entity.pdbx_description
1 polymer ?
#
loop_
_entity_poly.entity_id
_entity_poly.type
_entity_poly.pdbx_seq_one_letter_code
_entity_poly.pdbx_strand_id
1 'polypeptide(L)'
;MNFTVHTEFPAQLKAAWNDLLNESICNVPFLRYEYLEQWWQTRGGGEWPSDAQLTLIIAQQDGNLVGIAPLFHTLHEGQSSLLFLGSIEISDFLSVIVRPQDLAAFSKELLELLATSE
;
A
#
# COMPACT_ATOMS: atom_id res chain seq x y z
N MET A 1 2.45 1.19 -16.42
CA MET A 1 1.18 1.34 -15.68
C MET A 1 0.95 2.82 -15.37
N ASN A 2 -0.28 3.26 -15.08
CA ASN A 2 -0.53 4.62 -14.60
C ASN A 2 -0.56 4.61 -13.07
N PHE A 3 0.36 5.33 -12.43
CA PHE A 3 0.48 5.37 -10.97
C PHE A 3 -0.14 6.65 -10.41
N THR A 4 -0.96 6.49 -9.38
CA THR A 4 -1.50 7.61 -8.58
C THR A 4 -1.18 7.42 -7.12
N VAL A 5 -0.82 8.52 -6.45
CA VAL A 5 -0.62 8.54 -4.99
C VAL A 5 -1.89 9.03 -4.33
N HIS A 6 -2.40 8.27 -3.37
CA HIS A 6 -3.52 8.66 -2.53
C HIS A 6 -3.05 8.85 -1.09
N THR A 7 -3.44 9.99 -0.51
CA THR A 7 -3.20 10.34 0.90
C THR A 7 -4.43 10.08 1.78
N GLU A 8 -5.46 9.46 1.21
CA GLU A 8 -6.68 8.99 1.87
C GLU A 8 -7.09 7.65 1.28
N PHE A 9 -7.84 6.85 2.04
CA PHE A 9 -8.35 5.57 1.56
C PHE A 9 -9.48 5.79 0.54
N PRO A 10 -9.30 5.35 -0.73
CA PRO A 10 -10.29 5.59 -1.77
C PRO A 10 -11.43 4.56 -1.69
N ALA A 11 -12.53 4.93 -1.00
CA ALA A 11 -13.67 4.04 -0.78
C ALA A 11 -14.24 3.39 -2.06
N GLN A 12 -14.17 4.10 -3.19
CA GLN A 12 -14.59 3.60 -4.50
C GLN A 12 -13.76 2.41 -5.00
N LEU A 13 -12.52 2.24 -4.54
CA LEU A 13 -11.65 1.12 -4.92
C LEU A 13 -11.81 -0.10 -4.01
N LYS A 14 -12.60 -0.02 -2.94
CA LYS A 14 -12.72 -1.08 -1.93
C LYS A 14 -13.02 -2.46 -2.52
N ALA A 15 -13.99 -2.55 -3.43
CA ALA A 15 -14.35 -3.83 -4.08
C ALA A 15 -13.18 -4.33 -4.96
N ALA A 16 -12.70 -3.49 -5.88
CA ALA A 16 -11.60 -3.83 -6.78
C ALA A 16 -10.29 -4.18 -6.05
N TRP A 17 -10.02 -3.55 -4.91
CA TRP A 17 -8.89 -3.85 -4.04
C TRP A 17 -8.95 -5.30 -3.56
N ASN A 18 -10.09 -5.69 -3.00
CA ASN A 18 -10.27 -7.04 -2.47
C ASN A 18 -10.34 -8.09 -3.60
N ASP A 19 -10.87 -7.73 -4.77
CA ASP A 19 -10.82 -8.58 -5.96
C ASP A 19 -9.38 -8.82 -6.42
N LEU A 20 -8.56 -7.76 -6.54
CA LEU A 20 -7.14 -7.87 -6.87
C LEU A 20 -6.38 -8.68 -5.81
N LEU A 21 -6.68 -8.49 -4.53
CA LEU A 21 -6.06 -9.26 -3.45
C LEU A 21 -6.29 -10.77 -3.58
N ASN A 22 -7.47 -11.18 -4.04
CA ASN A 22 -7.77 -12.60 -4.26
C ASN A 22 -6.87 -13.24 -5.32
N GLU A 23 -6.35 -12.44 -6.25
CA GLU A 23 -5.46 -12.85 -7.35
C GLU A 23 -3.99 -12.52 -7.08
N SER A 24 -3.68 -11.93 -5.93
CA SER A 24 -2.36 -11.37 -5.61
C SER A 24 -1.33 -12.45 -5.28
N ILE A 25 -0.05 -12.09 -5.39
CA ILE A 25 1.10 -12.90 -4.92
C ILE A 25 1.02 -13.27 -3.44
N CYS A 26 0.28 -12.49 -2.66
CA CYS A 26 0.00 -12.72 -1.25
C CYS A 26 -1.46 -12.38 -0.97
N ASN A 27 -2.26 -13.38 -0.62
CA ASN A 27 -3.66 -13.22 -0.23
C ASN A 27 -3.83 -13.55 1.25
N VAL A 28 -3.65 -12.52 2.10
CA VAL A 28 -3.77 -12.63 3.55
C VAL A 28 -4.76 -11.60 4.09
N PRO A 29 -5.42 -11.86 5.24
CA PRO A 29 -6.40 -10.94 5.81
C PRO A 29 -5.86 -9.52 6.08
N PHE A 30 -4.56 -9.42 6.38
CA PHE A 30 -3.90 -8.14 6.70
C PHE A 30 -3.76 -7.19 5.50
N LEU A 31 -3.92 -7.69 4.28
CA LEU A 31 -3.87 -6.87 3.06
C LEU A 31 -5.27 -6.45 2.58
N ARG A 32 -6.34 -6.86 3.27
CA ARG A 32 -7.71 -6.45 2.93
C ARG A 32 -7.88 -4.95 3.13
N TYR A 33 -8.67 -4.34 2.26
CA TYR A 33 -8.96 -2.91 2.33
C TYR A 33 -9.40 -2.47 3.73
N GLU A 34 -10.37 -3.18 4.32
CA GLU A 34 -10.95 -2.82 5.61
C GLU A 34 -9.95 -2.93 6.75
N TYR A 35 -9.07 -3.94 6.70
CA TYR A 35 -8.06 -4.12 7.73
C TYR A 35 -7.07 -2.95 7.73
N LEU A 36 -6.52 -2.64 6.56
CA LEU A 36 -5.53 -1.57 6.41
C LEU A 36 -6.13 -0.19 6.69
N GLU A 37 -7.37 0.05 6.28
CA GLU A 37 -8.08 1.29 6.59
C GLU A 37 -8.27 1.48 8.10
N GLN A 38 -8.74 0.44 8.81
CA GLN A 38 -8.91 0.49 10.26
C GLN A 38 -7.57 0.62 11.00
N TRP A 39 -6.55 -0.11 10.54
CA TRP A 39 -5.20 0.01 11.07
C TRP A 39 -4.68 1.45 10.94
N TRP A 40 -4.86 2.08 9.78
CA TRP A 40 -4.43 3.45 9.55
C TRP A 40 -5.22 4.47 10.38
N GLN A 41 -6.54 4.29 10.52
CA GLN A 41 -7.39 5.17 11.35
C GLN A 41 -6.90 5.23 12.81
N THR A 42 -6.31 4.15 13.30
CA THR A 42 -5.73 4.08 14.64
C THR A 42 -4.22 4.27 14.66
N ARG A 43 -3.57 4.45 13.50
CA ARG A 43 -2.11 4.55 13.36
C ARG A 43 -1.38 3.39 14.06
N GLY A 44 -1.86 2.17 13.84
CA GLY A 44 -1.35 0.99 14.54
C GLY A 44 -1.61 1.05 16.05
N GLY A 45 -2.81 1.45 16.47
CA GLY A 45 -3.12 1.60 17.89
C GLY A 45 -2.38 2.73 18.61
N GLY A 46 -1.94 3.75 17.87
CA GLY A 46 -1.21 4.91 18.38
C GLY A 46 0.32 4.73 18.42
N GLU A 47 0.84 3.66 17.83
CA GLU A 47 2.28 3.42 17.67
C GLU A 47 2.93 4.50 16.79
N TRP A 48 2.24 4.93 15.74
CA TRP A 48 2.77 5.90 14.78
C TRP A 48 2.32 7.33 15.07
N PRO A 49 3.23 8.32 14.89
CA PRO A 49 2.96 9.71 15.27
C PRO A 49 1.89 10.34 14.37
N SER A 50 1.31 11.45 14.82
CA SER A 50 0.20 12.13 14.12
C SER A 50 0.63 12.82 12.81
N ASP A 51 1.92 13.06 12.62
CA ASP A 51 2.50 13.64 11.40
C ASP A 51 2.87 12.59 10.35
N ALA A 52 2.76 11.29 10.65
CA ALA A 52 2.88 10.24 9.63
C ALA A 52 1.82 10.43 8.54
N GLN A 53 2.20 10.18 7.29
CA GLN A 53 1.39 10.49 6.11
C GLN A 53 1.04 9.21 5.35
N LEU A 54 -0.24 9.04 5.04
CA LEU A 54 -0.68 7.91 4.22
C LEU A 54 -0.10 8.06 2.81
N THR A 55 0.41 6.97 2.24
CA THR A 55 0.98 6.96 0.89
C THR A 55 0.55 5.68 0.18
N LEU A 56 -0.70 5.64 -0.28
CA LEU A 56 -1.18 4.52 -1.08
C LEU A 56 -0.79 4.77 -2.54
N ILE A 57 0.06 3.90 -3.10
CA ILE A 57 0.43 3.98 -4.51
C ILE A 57 -0.42 2.98 -5.28
N ILE A 58 -1.25 3.49 -6.19
CA ILE A 58 -2.22 2.71 -6.95
C ILE A 58 -1.78 2.67 -8.41
N ALA A 59 -1.64 1.47 -8.97
CA ALA A 59 -1.38 1.27 -10.38
C ALA A 59 -2.67 0.86 -11.10
N GLN A 60 -3.02 1.61 -12.15
CA GLN A 60 -4.10 1.29 -13.06
C GLN A 60 -3.60 1.06 -14.49
N GLN A 61 -4.27 0.19 -15.21
CA GLN A 61 -4.03 -0.07 -16.63
C GLN A 61 -5.36 -0.35 -17.32
N ASP A 62 -5.63 0.37 -18.42
CA ASP A 62 -6.88 0.26 -19.19
C ASP A 62 -8.15 0.38 -18.33
N GLY A 63 -8.10 1.26 -17.31
CA GLY A 63 -9.19 1.49 -16.36
C GLY A 63 -9.32 0.47 -15.23
N ASN A 64 -8.49 -0.57 -15.21
CA ASN A 64 -8.49 -1.61 -14.20
C ASN A 64 -7.40 -1.39 -13.15
N LEU A 65 -7.71 -1.74 -11.90
CA LEU A 65 -6.74 -1.79 -10.82
C LEU A 65 -5.83 -3.01 -11.00
N VAL A 66 -4.51 -2.78 -11.12
CA VAL A 66 -3.53 -3.84 -11.42
C VAL A 66 -2.45 -3.99 -10.35
N GLY A 67 -2.25 -2.99 -9.50
CA GLY A 67 -1.27 -3.06 -8.42
C GLY A 67 -1.51 -2.02 -7.33
N ILE A 68 -1.11 -2.35 -6.11
CA ILE A 68 -1.19 -1.46 -4.95
C ILE A 68 0.06 -1.62 -4.09
N ALA A 69 0.68 -0.52 -3.70
CA ALA A 69 1.63 -0.49 -2.59
C ALA A 69 0.99 0.26 -1.41
N PRO A 70 0.52 -0.47 -0.37
CA PRO A 70 -0.09 0.14 0.80
C PRO A 70 0.98 0.65 1.76
N LEU A 71 1.44 1.89 1.57
CA LEU A 71 2.53 2.48 2.34
C LEU A 71 2.06 3.67 3.18
N PHE A 72 2.93 4.08 4.10
CA PHE A 72 2.87 5.38 4.75
C PHE A 72 4.29 5.92 4.96
N HIS A 73 4.42 7.23 4.96
CA HIS A 73 5.64 7.96 5.25
C HIS A 73 5.68 8.35 6.73
N THR A 74 6.85 8.19 7.35
CA THR A 74 7.11 8.61 8.73
C THR A 74 8.61 8.78 8.98
N LEU A 75 8.98 9.37 10.12
CA LEU A 75 10.32 9.21 10.66
C LEU A 75 10.40 7.90 11.44
N HIS A 76 11.30 7.01 11.04
CA HIS A 76 11.58 5.76 11.75
C HIS A 76 13.08 5.67 12.02
N GLU A 77 13.46 5.46 13.29
CA GLU A 77 14.86 5.44 13.75
C GLU A 77 15.68 6.66 13.30
N GLY A 78 15.03 7.85 13.25
CA GLY A 78 15.68 9.10 12.82
C GLY A 78 15.84 9.24 11.31
N GLN A 79 15.26 8.34 10.50
CA GLN A 79 15.31 8.37 9.04
C GLN A 79 13.92 8.51 8.43
N SER A 80 13.80 9.39 7.44
CA SER A 80 12.59 9.50 6.61
C SER A 80 12.39 8.19 5.86
N SER A 81 11.27 7.51 6.14
CA SER A 81 11.04 6.14 5.69
C SER A 81 9.63 5.98 5.10
N LEU A 82 9.52 5.12 4.09
CA LEU A 82 8.26 4.55 3.63
C LEU A 82 8.13 3.14 4.20
N LEU A 83 7.08 2.90 4.97
CA LEU A 83 6.79 1.62 5.60
C LEU A 83 5.46 1.06 5.08
N PHE A 84 5.29 -0.25 5.13
CA PHE A 84 4.00 -0.87 4.80
C PHE A 84 2.98 -0.59 5.90
N LEU A 85 1.73 -0.31 5.52
CA LEU A 85 0.63 -0.33 6.47
C LEU A 85 0.55 -1.70 7.16
N GLY A 86 0.37 -1.70 8.48
CA GLY A 86 0.46 -2.92 9.32
C GLY A 86 1.82 -3.14 9.97
N SER A 87 2.85 -2.39 9.55
CA SER A 87 4.19 -2.48 10.16
C SER A 87 4.24 -1.88 11.57
N ILE A 88 5.13 -2.32 12.47
CA ILE A 88 6.07 -3.44 12.27
C ILE A 88 5.59 -4.71 12.97
N GLU A 89 4.96 -4.61 14.15
CA GLU A 89 4.67 -5.78 14.99
C GLU A 89 3.18 -6.22 14.98
N ILE A 90 2.32 -5.49 14.28
CA ILE A 90 0.86 -5.73 14.31
C ILE A 90 0.42 -6.76 13.27
N SER A 91 1.10 -6.83 12.12
CA SER A 91 0.69 -7.66 10.98
C SER A 91 1.88 -8.37 10.33
N ASP A 92 1.74 -9.67 10.12
CA ASP A 92 2.70 -10.45 9.32
C ASP A 92 2.36 -10.41 7.82
N PHE A 93 3.32 -10.80 6.98
CA PHE A 93 3.14 -10.99 5.53
C PHE A 93 2.66 -9.74 4.76
N LEU A 94 3.16 -8.57 5.16
CA LEU A 94 2.95 -7.33 4.43
C LEU A 94 3.65 -7.39 3.06
N SER A 95 2.95 -6.90 2.04
CA SER A 95 3.40 -6.96 0.65
C SER A 95 2.67 -5.91 -0.17
N VAL A 96 3.20 -5.64 -1.36
CA VAL A 96 2.42 -5.08 -2.46
C VAL A 96 1.31 -6.05 -2.86
N ILE A 97 0.18 -5.51 -3.31
CA ILE A 97 -0.98 -6.27 -3.79
C ILE A 97 -0.95 -6.21 -5.31
N VAL A 98 -0.55 -7.30 -5.96
CA VAL A 98 -0.32 -7.36 -7.39
C VAL A 98 -0.38 -8.82 -7.83
N ARG A 99 -0.88 -9.08 -9.05
CA ARG A 99 -0.91 -10.44 -9.59
C ARG A 99 0.51 -10.97 -9.85
N PRO A 100 0.77 -12.28 -9.72
CA PRO A 100 2.10 -12.84 -9.95
C PRO A 100 2.73 -12.47 -11.29
N GLN A 101 1.96 -12.44 -12.37
CA GLN A 101 2.46 -12.08 -13.70
C GLN A 101 2.86 -10.61 -13.83
N ASP A 102 2.28 -9.72 -13.03
CA ASP A 102 2.48 -8.28 -13.09
C ASP A 102 3.56 -7.80 -12.10
N LEU A 103 3.95 -8.65 -11.13
CA LEU A 103 4.86 -8.33 -10.03
C LEU A 103 6.16 -7.68 -10.51
N ALA A 104 6.82 -8.27 -11.52
CA ALA A 104 8.12 -7.81 -11.97
C ALA A 104 8.05 -6.40 -12.60
N ALA A 105 7.05 -6.16 -13.43
CA ALA A 105 6.82 -4.86 -14.06
C ALA A 105 6.40 -3.82 -13.02
N PHE A 106 5.41 -4.16 -12.18
CA PHE A 106 4.93 -3.28 -11.12
C PHE A 106 6.05 -2.87 -10.16
N SER A 107 6.87 -3.81 -9.68
CA SER A 107 7.94 -3.53 -8.73
C SER A 107 9.00 -2.62 -9.33
N LYS A 108 9.36 -2.84 -10.60
CA LYS A 108 10.32 -1.99 -11.31
C LYS A 108 9.81 -0.56 -11.42
N GLU A 109 8.61 -0.38 -11.97
CA GLU A 109 8.03 0.95 -12.19
C GLU A 109 7.72 1.68 -10.86
N LEU A 110 7.31 0.95 -9.82
CA LEU A 110 7.12 1.48 -8.47
C LEU A 110 8.43 2.04 -7.89
N LEU A 111 9.53 1.30 -8.02
CA LEU A 111 10.84 1.76 -7.53
C LEU A 111 11.35 2.97 -8.32
N GLU A 112 11.11 3.01 -9.63
CA GLU A 112 11.44 4.17 -10.47
C GLU A 112 10.66 5.43 -10.04
N LEU A 113 9.37 5.28 -9.71
CA LEU A 113 8.53 6.36 -9.17
C LEU A 113 9.05 6.86 -7.81
N LEU A 114 9.38 5.92 -6.91
CA LEU A 114 9.88 6.26 -5.57
C LEU A 114 11.27 6.92 -5.62
N ALA A 115 12.11 6.54 -6.58
CA ALA A 115 13.45 7.11 -6.74
C ALA A 115 13.43 8.54 -7.34
N THR A 116 12.34 8.96 -7.96
CA THR A 116 12.20 10.29 -8.60
C THR A 116 11.43 11.30 -7.74
N SER A 117 10.94 10.89 -6.58
CA SER A 117 10.19 11.72 -5.65
C SER A 117 11.17 12.45 -4.72
N GLU A 118 11.58 13.68 -5.08
CA GLU A 118 12.33 14.62 -4.22
C GLU A 118 11.42 15.37 -3.24
#